data_AF-A0A3D2TVH1-F1
#
_entry.id   AF-A0A3D2TVH1-F1
#
_cell.length_a   1.000
_cell.length_b   1.000
_cell.length_c   1.000
_cell.angle_alpha   90.00
_cell.angle_beta   90.00
_cell.angle_gamma   90.00
#
_symmetry.space_group_name_H-M   'P 1'
#
loop_
_entity.id
_entity.type
_entity.pdbx_description
1 polymer ?
#
loop_
_entity_poly.entity_id
_entity_poly.type
_entity_poly.pdbx_seq_one_letter_code
_entity_poly.pdbx_strand_id
1 'polypeptide(L)' 'MVRYNEDAEVVARIKEGLKKKNGYCPCRLEMTEDNKCMCKEFREQIADPDFEGYCHCMLYYKTKD' A
#
# COMPACT_ATOMS: atom_id res chain seq x y z
N MET A 1 -10.35 -8.74 -5.40
CA MET A 1 -10.23 -8.50 -3.92
C MET A 1 -8.91 -7.77 -3.53
N VAL A 2 -8.82 -7.00 -2.42
CA VAL A 2 -7.53 -6.47 -1.89
C VAL A 2 -7.15 -7.17 -0.58
N ARG A 3 -5.90 -7.64 -0.49
CA ARG A 3 -5.35 -8.38 0.66
C ARG A 3 -3.95 -7.88 1.03
N TYR A 4 -3.47 -8.25 2.22
CA TYR A 4 -2.06 -8.06 2.55
C TYR A 4 -1.17 -8.99 1.73
N ASN A 5 0.11 -8.63 1.62
CA ASN A 5 1.15 -9.52 1.14
C ASN A 5 1.19 -10.83 1.97
N GLU A 6 1.52 -11.93 1.32
CA GLU A 6 1.64 -13.26 1.94
C GLU A 6 2.89 -13.37 2.81
N ASP A 7 3.91 -12.59 2.49
CA ASP A 7 5.12 -12.47 3.31
C ASP A 7 4.82 -11.62 4.57
N ALA A 8 4.70 -12.30 5.70
CA ALA A 8 4.41 -11.69 6.99
C ALA A 8 5.53 -10.73 7.47
N GLU A 9 6.79 -10.96 7.11
CA GLU A 9 7.90 -10.08 7.47
C GLU A 9 7.82 -8.77 6.69
N VAL A 10 7.48 -8.82 5.40
CA VAL A 10 7.21 -7.62 4.60
C VAL A 10 6.06 -6.82 5.20
N VAL A 11 4.94 -7.49 5.54
CA VAL A 11 3.79 -6.82 6.16
C VAL A 11 4.19 -6.15 7.48
N ALA A 12 4.92 -6.84 8.35
CA ALA A 12 5.37 -6.32 9.64
C ALA A 12 6.25 -5.08 9.46
N ARG A 13 7.27 -5.16 8.60
CA ARG A 13 8.20 -4.05 8.31
C ARG A 13 7.48 -2.81 7.78
N ILE A 14 6.54 -2.98 6.85
CA ILE A 14 5.81 -1.83 6.28
C ILE A 14 4.83 -1.24 7.31
N LYS A 15 4.14 -2.07 8.12
CA LYS A 15 3.28 -1.58 9.21
C LYS A 15 4.05 -0.81 10.27
N GLU A 16 5.28 -1.23 10.60
CA GLU A 16 6.16 -0.46 11.48
C GLU A 16 6.52 0.90 10.86
N GLY A 17 6.87 0.92 9.57
CA GLY A 17 7.14 2.15 8.83
C GLY A 17 5.94 3.11 8.83
N LEU A 18 4.73 2.59 8.62
CA LEU A 18 3.49 3.37 8.72
C LEU A 18 3.30 3.96 10.11
N LYS A 19 3.53 3.18 11.18
CA LYS A 19 3.43 3.67 12.57
C LYS A 19 4.43 4.80 12.83
N LYS A 20 5.69 4.66 12.40
CA LYS A 20 6.73 5.70 12.55
C LYS A 20 6.41 6.97 11.77
N LYS A 21 5.72 6.83 10.63
CA LYS A 21 5.37 7.94 9.74
C LYS A 21 3.91 8.40 9.90
N ASN A 22 3.31 8.20 11.07
CA ASN A 22 1.94 8.65 11.39
C ASN A 22 0.87 8.26 10.35
N GLY A 23 0.97 7.04 9.79
CA GLY A 23 0.05 6.51 8.78
C GLY A 23 0.34 6.91 7.33
N TYR A 24 1.38 7.73 7.07
CA TYR A 24 1.82 8.08 5.72
C TYR A 24 2.75 7.01 5.13
N CYS A 25 2.75 6.83 3.80
CA CYS A 25 3.51 5.78 3.12
C CYS A 25 4.99 5.85 3.50
N PRO A 26 5.60 4.77 4.04
CA PRO A 26 7.02 4.76 4.35
C PRO A 26 7.89 4.82 3.08
N CYS A 27 7.33 4.55 1.90
CA CYS A 27 7.99 4.64 0.61
C CYS A 27 8.17 6.06 0.05
N ARG A 28 7.48 7.05 0.61
CA ARG A 28 7.51 8.43 0.13
C ARG A 28 8.30 9.28 1.11
N LEU A 29 8.91 10.36 0.64
CA LEU A 29 9.55 11.33 1.52
C LEU A 29 8.50 12.21 2.21
N GLU A 30 7.62 12.81 1.43
CA GLU A 30 6.63 13.78 1.91
C GLU A 30 5.46 13.14 2.67
N MET A 31 4.93 13.86 3.65
CA MET A 31 3.72 13.52 4.42
C MET A 31 2.54 14.36 3.91
N THR A 32 2.06 14.03 2.72
CA THR A 32 0.88 14.66 2.09
C THR A 32 -0.32 13.72 2.15
N GLU A 33 -1.53 14.25 2.02
CA GLU A 33 -2.76 13.41 2.03
C GLU A 33 -2.76 12.37 0.90
N ASP A 34 -2.16 12.67 -0.26
CA ASP A 34 -1.99 11.70 -1.35
C ASP A 34 -1.10 10.51 -0.94
N ASN A 35 -0.17 10.71 -0.01
CA ASN A 35 0.73 9.68 0.49
C ASN A 35 0.20 8.97 1.74
N LYS A 36 -0.96 9.35 2.29
CA LYS A 36 -1.57 8.64 3.43
C LYS A 36 -1.97 7.23 3.02
N CYS A 37 -1.59 6.21 3.77
CA CYS A 37 -1.87 4.82 3.39
C CYS A 37 -3.37 4.51 3.57
N MET A 38 -4.08 3.91 2.61
CA MET A 38 -3.65 3.55 1.24
C MET A 38 -3.51 4.79 0.36
N CYS A 39 -2.32 4.99 -0.22
CA CYS A 39 -2.00 6.19 -0.99
C CYS A 39 -2.91 6.33 -2.21
N LYS A 40 -3.05 7.57 -2.70
CA LYS A 40 -3.86 7.91 -3.87
C LYS A 40 -3.49 7.05 -5.08
N GLU A 41 -2.20 6.90 -5.36
CA GLU A 41 -1.68 6.05 -6.45
C GLU A 41 -2.26 4.62 -6.42
N PHE A 42 -2.19 3.95 -5.27
CA PHE A 42 -2.72 2.58 -5.18
C PHE A 42 -4.25 2.56 -5.21
N ARG A 43 -4.92 3.55 -4.62
CA ARG A 43 -6.38 3.68 -4.70
C ARG A 43 -6.87 3.86 -6.14
N GLU A 44 -6.13 4.61 -6.95
CA GLU A 44 -6.42 4.82 -8.37
C GLU A 44 -6.12 3.57 -9.20
N GLN A 45 -5.02 2.85 -8.91
CA GLN A 45 -4.73 1.56 -9.55
C GLN A 45 -5.84 0.53 -9.30
N ILE A 46 -6.27 0.33 -8.04
CA ILE A 46 -7.28 -0.69 -7.73
C ILE A 46 -8.70 -0.31 -8.14
N ALA A 47 -8.92 0.95 -8.56
CA ALA A 47 -10.16 1.43 -9.17
C ALA A 47 -10.29 0.96 -10.62
N ASP A 48 -9.18 0.65 -11.28
CA ASP A 48 -9.19 -0.08 -12.55
C ASP A 48 -9.58 -1.55 -12.28
N PRO A 49 -10.71 -2.04 -12.84
CA PRO A 49 -11.10 -3.44 -12.70
C PRO A 49 -10.09 -4.40 -13.33
N ASP A 50 -9.29 -3.94 -14.29
CA ASP A 50 -8.26 -4.72 -14.97
C ASP A 50 -6.88 -4.60 -14.30
N PHE A 51 -6.78 -3.99 -13.12
CA PHE A 51 -5.56 -3.99 -12.35
C PHE A 51 -5.45 -5.23 -11.45
N GLU A 52 -4.34 -5.95 -11.60
CA GLU A 52 -3.87 -7.00 -10.70
C GLU A 52 -2.42 -6.74 -10.33
N GLY A 53 -2.12 -6.76 -9.03
CA GLY A 53 -0.75 -6.54 -8.60
C GLY A 53 -0.62 -5.89 -7.23
N TYR A 54 0.64 -5.63 -6.88
CA TYR A 54 1.04 -5.02 -5.63
C TYR A 54 1.00 -3.49 -5.69
N CYS A 55 0.75 -2.86 -4.54
CA CYS A 55 1.14 -1.47 -4.33
C CYS A 55 2.68 -1.35 -4.32
N HIS A 56 3.23 -0.15 -4.54
CA HIS A 56 4.68 0.07 -4.62
C HIS A 56 5.47 -0.45 -3.39
N CYS A 57 4.91 -0.35 -2.18
CA CYS A 57 5.53 -0.87 -0.95
C CYS A 57 5.45 -2.39 -0.78
N MET A 58 4.68 -3.05 -1.65
CA MET A 58 4.30 -4.46 -1.51
C MET A 58 3.54 -4.77 -0.22
N LEU A 59 2.78 -3.82 0.34
CA LEU A 59 1.93 -4.09 1.51
C LEU A 59 0.62 -4.78 1.10
N TYR A 60 0.03 -4.31 0.00
CA TYR A 60 -1.27 -4.77 -0.48
C TYR A 60 -1.14 -5.39 -1.87
N TYR A 61 -1.89 -6.45 -2.10
CA TYR A 61 -2.09 -7.08 -3.40
C TYR A 61 -3.57 -6.99 -3.79
N LYS A 62 -3.85 -6.55 -5.02
CA LYS A 62 -5.18 -6.61 -5.64
C LYS A 62 -5.21 -7.80 -6.58
N THR A 63 -6.19 -8.66 -6.40
CA THR A 63 -6.56 -9.73 -7.35
C THR A 63 -7.76 -9.25 -8.19
N LYS A 64 -7.79 -9.64 -9.47
CA LYS A 64 -8.89 -9.36 -10.42
C LYS A 64 -10.19 -10.10 -10.10
N ASP A 65 -10.09 -11.23 -9.43
CA ASP A 65 -11.21 -12.04 -8.94
C ASP A 65 -12.27 -11.23 -8.17
#